data_AF-A0A7X8N0U2-F1
#
_entry.id   AF-A0A7X8N0U2-F1
#
_cell.length_a   1.000
_cell.length_b   1.000
_cell.length_c   1.000
_cell.angle_alpha   90.00
_cell.angle_beta   90.00
_cell.angle_gamma   90.00
#
_symmetry.space_group_name_H-M   'P 1'
#
loop_
_entity.id
_entity.type
_entity.pdbx_description
1 polymer ?
#
loop_
_entity_poly.entity_id
_entity_poly.type
_entity_poly.pdbx_seq_one_letter_code
_entity_poly.pdbx_strand_id
1 'polypeptide(L)'
;MEKKVCGAKTRKGSPCQKAPLKNGRCRLHGGKSTGPKDKEKHRQRLKGNKNAIVTGEYETISFDTLLDDEKELYNMIPEDIDRQVKGRYKILEIRTRRLMQRYSQELEKNKPDFRMINRLEEALTRIDARANELIREMRELSTNETNEDNGSLGALVDILVEVRNKRLGS
;
A
#
# COMPACT_ATOMS: atom_id res chain seq x y z
N MET A 1 -13.17 -4.87 48.96
CA MET A 1 -12.45 -3.75 48.29
C MET A 1 -11.44 -4.36 47.33
N GLU A 2 -11.59 -4.14 46.02
CA GLU A 2 -10.57 -4.56 45.05
C GLU A 2 -9.24 -3.88 45.36
N LYS A 3 -8.15 -4.66 45.40
CA LYS A 3 -6.80 -4.11 45.51
C LYS A 3 -6.49 -3.33 44.23
N LYS A 4 -6.44 -2.00 44.32
CA LYS A 4 -5.97 -1.17 43.22
C LYS A 4 -4.51 -1.54 42.92
N VAL A 5 -4.24 -1.93 41.68
CA VAL A 5 -2.90 -2.25 41.17
C VAL A 5 -2.46 -1.21 40.14
N CYS A 6 -1.16 -1.17 39.85
CA CYS A 6 -0.59 -0.26 38.87
C CYS A 6 -1.11 -0.53 37.45
N GLY A 7 -1.62 0.50 36.77
CA GLY A 7 -2.19 0.39 35.41
C GLY A 7 -1.18 0.22 34.26
N ALA A 8 0.02 -0.29 34.52
CA ALA A 8 1.07 -0.51 33.51
C ALA A 8 1.30 -2.00 33.27
N LYS A 9 1.77 -2.37 32.08
CA LYS A 9 2.19 -3.74 31.75
C LYS A 9 3.68 -3.91 32.01
N THR A 10 4.07 -5.10 32.47
CA THR A 10 5.49 -5.48 32.61
C THR A 10 6.09 -5.80 31.24
N ARG A 11 7.41 -5.99 31.15
CA ARG A 11 8.09 -6.39 29.91
C ARG A 11 7.57 -7.72 29.34
N LYS A 12 6.99 -8.58 30.17
CA LYS A 12 6.35 -9.85 29.76
C LYS A 12 4.88 -9.67 29.31
N GLY A 13 4.38 -8.44 29.24
CA GLY A 13 3.00 -8.12 28.83
C GLY A 13 1.95 -8.25 29.94
N SER A 14 2.28 -8.84 31.09
CA SER A 14 1.35 -9.02 32.21
C SER A 14 1.10 -7.72 33.01
N PRO A 15 -0.07 -7.53 33.66
CA PRO A 15 -0.35 -6.37 34.49
C PRO A 15 0.61 -6.23 35.68
N CYS A 16 1.00 -4.99 36.01
CA CYS A 16 1.87 -4.72 37.14
C CYS A 16 1.13 -4.86 38.47
N GLN A 17 1.57 -5.81 39.30
CA GLN A 17 0.95 -6.12 40.59
C GLN A 17 1.34 -5.17 41.74
N LYS A 18 2.16 -4.15 41.49
CA LYS A 18 2.59 -3.19 42.52
C LYS A 18 1.48 -2.19 42.83
N ALA A 19 1.44 -1.74 44.08
CA ALA A 19 0.50 -0.70 44.50
C ALA A 19 0.71 0.61 43.71
N PRO A 20 -0.38 1.24 43.22
CA PRO A 20 -0.32 2.51 42.51
C PRO A 20 -0.14 3.69 43.48
N LEU A 21 0.49 4.76 42.99
CA LEU A 21 0.48 6.07 43.64
C LEU A 21 -0.76 6.87 43.16
N LYS A 22 -0.88 8.13 43.58
CA LYS A 22 -2.01 9.03 43.24
C LYS A 22 -2.34 9.07 41.74
N ASN A 23 -1.34 8.92 40.86
CA ASN A 23 -1.51 8.93 39.40
C ASN A 23 -1.86 7.55 38.79
N GLY A 24 -2.18 6.54 39.60
CA GLY A 24 -2.56 5.20 39.13
C GLY A 24 -1.39 4.30 38.72
N ARG A 25 -0.14 4.78 38.83
CA ARG A 25 1.07 4.00 38.49
C ARG A 25 1.98 3.81 39.70
N CYS A 26 2.71 2.69 39.75
CA CYS A 26 3.66 2.42 40.83
C CYS A 26 4.95 3.22 40.65
N ARG A 27 5.81 3.25 41.69
CA ARG A 27 7.09 3.96 41.68
C ARG A 27 7.98 3.61 40.48
N LEU A 28 7.93 2.37 39.99
CA LEU A 28 8.76 1.89 38.88
C LEU A 28 8.18 2.23 37.50
N HIS A 29 6.88 2.49 37.38
CA HIS A 29 6.21 2.78 36.12
C HIS A 29 5.79 4.25 36.01
N GLY A 30 6.57 5.17 36.60
CA GLY A 30 6.30 6.61 36.53
C GLY A 30 5.32 7.14 37.58
N GLY A 31 5.05 6.37 38.64
CA GLY A 31 4.20 6.81 39.76
C GLY A 31 4.68 8.09 40.47
N LYS A 32 5.99 8.37 40.38
CA LYS A 32 6.62 9.59 40.90
C LYS A 32 6.68 10.74 39.88
N SER A 33 6.24 10.53 38.64
CA SER A 33 6.27 11.58 37.63
C SER A 33 5.25 12.67 37.96
N THR A 34 5.71 13.91 38.01
CA THR A 34 4.87 15.10 38.18
C THR A 34 4.43 15.70 36.84
N GLY A 35 4.81 15.06 35.72
CA GLY A 35 4.65 15.62 34.38
C GLY A 35 5.63 16.78 34.09
N PRO A 36 5.47 17.44 32.94
CA PRO A 36 6.29 18.60 32.56
C PRO A 36 6.14 19.75 33.56
N LYS A 37 7.25 20.38 33.95
CA LYS A 37 7.27 21.51 34.89
C LYS A 37 6.52 22.73 34.35
N ASP A 38 6.66 22.98 33.05
CA ASP A 38 5.94 24.03 32.32
C ASP A 38 5.06 23.38 31.25
N LYS A 39 3.75 23.39 31.49
CA LYS A 39 2.77 22.79 30.59
C LYS A 39 2.61 23.59 29.29
N GLU A 40 2.76 24.91 29.33
CA GLU A 40 2.56 25.76 28.16
C GLU A 40 3.71 25.63 27.19
N LYS A 41 4.95 25.73 27.69
CA LYS A 41 6.15 25.47 26.89
C LYS A 41 6.17 24.04 26.33
N HIS A 42 5.70 23.06 27.12
CA HIS A 42 5.57 21.69 26.64
C HIS A 42 4.54 21.57 25.50
N ARG A 43 3.38 22.23 25.60
CA ARG A 43 2.37 22.27 24.54
C ARG A 43 2.90 22.93 23.27
N GLN A 44 3.58 24.09 23.39
CA GLN A 44 4.20 24.74 22.24
C GLN A 44 5.22 23.84 21.55
N ARG A 45 6.05 23.11 22.31
CA ARG A 45 7.01 22.15 21.75
C ARG A 45 6.35 20.97 21.03
N LEU A 46 5.14 20.57 21.44
CA LEU A 46 4.38 19.51 20.76
C LEU A 46 3.74 19.99 19.45
N LYS A 47 3.50 21.30 19.29
CA LYS A 47 2.89 21.86 18.09
C LYS A 47 3.84 21.68 16.91
N GLY A 48 3.42 20.90 15.91
CA GLY A 48 4.25 20.57 14.74
C GLY A 48 5.29 19.46 14.97
N ASN A 49 5.28 18.78 16.12
CA ASN A 49 6.18 17.65 16.35
C ASN A 49 5.78 16.44 15.49
N LYS A 50 6.51 16.21 14.39
CA LYS A 50 6.31 15.05 13.49
C LYS A 50 7.04 13.79 13.95
N ASN A 51 7.72 13.76 15.09
CA ASN A 51 8.48 12.58 15.55
C ASN A 51 7.61 11.34 15.79
N ALA A 52 6.30 11.50 16.03
CA ALA A 52 5.37 10.37 16.15
C ALA A 52 4.87 9.86 14.78
N ILE A 53 5.12 10.61 13.71
CA ILE A 53 4.81 10.25 12.32
C ILE A 53 6.06 9.57 11.77
N VAL A 54 6.19 8.27 12.03
CA VAL A 54 7.40 7.51 11.69
C VAL A 54 7.36 7.00 10.25
N THR A 55 6.17 6.69 9.72
CA THR A 55 5.98 6.05 8.42
C THR A 55 5.32 6.92 7.36
N GLY A 56 4.80 8.10 7.74
CA GLY A 56 4.01 8.97 6.84
C GLY A 56 2.59 8.45 6.54
N GLU A 57 2.27 7.20 6.89
CA GLU A 57 0.99 6.53 6.55
C GLU A 57 -0.27 7.20 7.14
N TYR A 58 -0.10 7.97 8.22
CA TYR A 58 -1.19 8.68 8.88
C TYR A 58 -1.15 10.19 8.64
N GLU A 59 -0.37 10.65 7.65
CA GLU A 59 -0.40 12.06 7.25
C GLU A 59 -1.70 12.37 6.48
N THR A 60 -2.28 13.51 6.78
CA THR A 60 -3.37 14.06 5.97
C THR A 60 -2.76 14.81 4.80
N ILE A 61 -2.77 14.20 3.62
CA ILE A 61 -2.20 14.76 2.39
C ILE A 61 -3.32 15.37 1.54
N SER A 62 -3.13 16.62 1.14
CA SER A 62 -3.95 17.38 0.19
C SER A 62 -3.04 18.08 -0.83
N PHE A 63 -3.58 18.52 -1.97
CA PHE A 63 -2.77 19.21 -2.98
C PHE A 63 -2.10 20.48 -2.42
N ASP A 64 -2.79 21.22 -1.55
CA ASP A 64 -2.27 22.43 -0.91
C ASP A 64 -1.13 22.16 0.08
N THR A 65 -1.04 20.93 0.58
CA THR A 65 0.02 20.50 1.51
C THR A 65 1.24 19.88 0.81
N LEU A 66 1.18 19.69 -0.51
CA LEU A 66 2.30 19.13 -1.28
C LEU A 66 3.46 20.13 -1.37
N LEU A 67 4.67 19.59 -1.26
CA LEU A 67 5.90 20.28 -1.60
C LEU A 67 5.99 20.48 -3.12
N ASP A 68 6.88 21.37 -3.57
CA ASP A 68 6.96 21.73 -4.99
C ASP A 68 7.43 20.56 -5.88
N ASP A 69 8.38 19.74 -5.39
CA ASP A 69 8.80 18.50 -6.05
C ASP A 69 7.69 17.44 -6.08
N GLU A 70 6.86 17.38 -5.03
CA GLU A 70 5.68 16.51 -4.99
C GLU A 70 4.57 16.96 -5.95
N LYS A 71 4.39 18.27 -6.16
CA LYS A 71 3.45 18.81 -7.17
C LYS A 71 3.94 18.52 -8.58
N GLU A 72 5.24 18.67 -8.83
CA GLU A 72 5.83 18.28 -10.10
C GLU A 72 5.61 16.80 -10.37
N LEU A 73 5.87 15.93 -9.38
CA LEU A 73 5.59 14.50 -9.48
C LEU A 73 4.10 14.23 -9.74
N TYR A 74 3.20 14.90 -9.00
CA TYR A 74 1.74 14.77 -9.18
C TYR A 74 1.33 15.01 -10.64
N ASN A 75 1.84 16.07 -11.26
CA ASN A 75 1.53 16.39 -12.66
C ASN A 75 2.19 15.44 -13.66
N MET A 76 3.30 14.79 -13.30
CA MET A 76 3.97 13.81 -14.16
C MET A 76 3.35 12.41 -14.09
N ILE A 77 2.58 12.11 -13.05
CA ILE A 77 1.90 10.81 -12.92
C ILE A 77 0.82 10.72 -14.03
N PRO A 78 0.91 9.74 -14.94
CA PRO A 78 -0.09 9.61 -15.99
C PRO A 78 -1.47 9.30 -15.40
N GLU A 79 -2.50 10.04 -15.79
CA GLU A 79 -3.90 9.74 -15.39
C GLU A 79 -4.45 8.48 -16.05
N ASP A 80 -3.88 8.12 -17.20
CA ASP A 80 -4.20 6.90 -17.95
C ASP A 80 -3.76 5.65 -17.17
N ILE A 81 -4.76 4.93 -16.65
CA ILE A 81 -4.60 3.71 -15.86
C ILE A 81 -3.89 2.62 -16.69
N ASP A 82 -4.21 2.47 -17.98
CA ASP A 82 -3.57 1.48 -18.85
C ASP A 82 -2.06 1.76 -18.96
N ARG A 83 -1.69 3.03 -19.17
CA ARG A 83 -0.27 3.44 -19.19
C ARG A 83 0.42 3.18 -17.85
N GLN A 84 -0.25 3.43 -16.72
CA GLN A 84 0.29 3.12 -15.39
C GLN A 84 0.53 1.62 -15.19
N VAL A 85 -0.46 0.78 -15.52
CA VAL A 85 -0.38 -0.68 -15.35
C VAL A 85 0.69 -1.28 -16.26
N LYS A 86 0.73 -0.88 -17.54
CA LYS A 86 1.80 -1.28 -18.49
C LYS A 86 3.19 -0.88 -17.99
N GLY A 87 3.33 0.32 -17.42
CA GLY A 87 4.59 0.77 -16.82
C GLY A 87 5.05 -0.13 -15.68
N ARG A 88 4.14 -0.48 -14.75
CA ARG A 88 4.42 -1.39 -13.63
C ARG A 88 4.79 -2.79 -14.12
N TYR A 89 4.06 -3.33 -15.10
CA TYR A 89 4.33 -4.64 -15.71
C TYR A 89 5.74 -4.69 -16.31
N LYS A 90 6.14 -3.69 -17.10
CA LYS A 90 7.49 -3.60 -17.68
C LYS A 90 8.59 -3.66 -16.61
N ILE A 91 8.38 -3.01 -15.46
CA ILE A 91 9.35 -3.08 -14.36
C ILE A 91 9.42 -4.48 -13.74
N LEU A 92 8.30 -5.19 -13.61
CA LEU A 92 8.30 -6.58 -13.13
C LEU A 92 9.08 -7.49 -14.07
N GLU A 93 8.89 -7.38 -15.38
CA GLU A 93 9.65 -8.16 -16.37
C GLU A 93 11.17 -7.96 -16.26
N ILE A 94 11.62 -6.70 -16.11
CA ILE A 94 13.04 -6.40 -15.91
C ILE A 94 13.56 -6.98 -14.59
N ARG A 95 12.74 -6.98 -13.52
CA ARG A 95 13.10 -7.61 -12.24
C ARG A 95 13.21 -9.13 -12.37
N THR A 96 12.25 -9.78 -13.04
CA THR A 96 12.29 -11.22 -13.34
C THR A 96 13.57 -11.58 -14.07
N ARG A 97 13.92 -10.85 -15.15
CA ARG A 97 15.18 -11.07 -15.87
C ARG A 97 16.41 -10.99 -14.96
N ARG A 98 16.50 -9.96 -14.10
CA ARG A 98 17.65 -9.78 -13.20
C ARG A 98 17.75 -10.87 -12.14
N LEU A 99 16.60 -11.34 -11.61
CA LEU A 99 16.58 -12.44 -10.66
C LEU A 99 16.97 -13.76 -11.31
N MET A 100 16.46 -14.04 -12.51
CA MET A 100 16.84 -15.21 -13.29
C MET A 100 18.33 -15.21 -13.61
N GLN A 101 18.91 -14.07 -14.01
CA GLN A 101 20.35 -13.95 -14.22
C GLN A 101 21.16 -14.30 -12.96
N ARG A 102 20.74 -13.80 -11.79
CA ARG A 102 21.40 -14.14 -10.50
C ARG A 102 21.21 -15.61 -10.16
N TYR A 103 20.03 -16.16 -10.40
CA TYR A 103 19.72 -17.56 -10.16
C TYR A 103 20.64 -18.47 -10.99
N SER A 104 20.75 -18.20 -12.31
CA SER A 104 21.67 -18.92 -13.20
C SER A 104 23.13 -18.80 -12.73
N GLN A 105 23.58 -17.59 -12.37
CA GLN A 105 24.94 -17.37 -11.87
C GLN A 105 25.23 -18.13 -10.57
N GLU A 106 24.26 -18.26 -9.66
CA GLU A 106 24.43 -19.04 -8.43
C GLU A 106 24.52 -20.55 -8.70
N LEU A 107 23.73 -21.06 -9.65
CA LEU A 107 23.76 -22.47 -10.05
C LEU A 107 25.06 -22.87 -10.75
N GLU A 108 25.67 -21.96 -11.50
CA GLU A 108 26.93 -22.18 -12.20
C GLU A 108 28.15 -22.26 -11.25
N LYS A 109 28.01 -21.91 -9.97
CA LYS A 109 29.09 -22.00 -9.00
C LYS A 109 29.43 -23.46 -8.68
N ASN A 110 30.72 -23.75 -8.50
CA ASN A 110 31.19 -25.06 -8.02
C ASN A 110 30.55 -25.50 -6.70
N LYS A 111 30.13 -24.56 -5.85
CA LYS A 111 29.36 -24.81 -4.62
C LYS A 111 28.21 -23.80 -4.51
N PRO A 112 27.03 -24.11 -5.05
CA PRO A 112 25.87 -23.22 -5.00
C PRO A 112 25.36 -23.01 -3.57
N ASP A 113 24.93 -21.79 -3.26
CA ASP A 113 24.22 -21.50 -2.00
C ASP A 113 22.71 -21.73 -2.18
N PHE A 114 22.24 -22.90 -1.75
CA PHE A 114 20.83 -23.28 -1.82
C PHE A 114 19.90 -22.35 -1.02
N ARG A 115 20.38 -21.70 0.06
CA ARG A 115 19.54 -20.72 0.77
C ARG A 115 19.33 -19.47 -0.07
N MET A 116 20.35 -19.04 -0.80
CA MET A 116 20.23 -17.91 -1.72
C MET A 116 19.32 -18.26 -2.90
N ILE A 117 19.48 -19.45 -3.49
CA ILE A 117 18.65 -19.96 -4.58
C ILE A 117 17.17 -19.96 -4.18
N ASN A 118 16.82 -20.56 -3.03
CA ASN A 118 15.44 -20.59 -2.56
C ASN A 118 14.87 -19.18 -2.36
N ARG A 119 15.67 -18.21 -1.87
CA ARG A 119 15.22 -16.81 -1.75
C ARG A 119 14.96 -16.17 -3.11
N LEU A 120 15.77 -16.49 -4.12
CA LEU A 120 15.57 -16.01 -5.49
C LEU A 120 14.29 -16.61 -6.09
N GLU A 121 14.05 -17.90 -5.90
CA GLU A 121 12.82 -18.58 -6.32
C GLU A 121 11.58 -17.98 -5.64
N GLU A 122 11.60 -17.80 -4.33
CA GLU A 122 10.51 -17.14 -3.61
C GLU A 122 10.28 -15.71 -4.10
N ALA A 123 11.35 -14.98 -4.46
CA ALA A 123 11.24 -13.64 -5.01
C ALA A 123 10.61 -13.64 -6.41
N LEU A 124 10.96 -14.63 -7.25
CA LEU A 124 10.35 -14.84 -8.55
C LEU A 124 8.85 -15.14 -8.41
N THR A 125 8.47 -16.10 -7.56
CA THR A 125 7.06 -16.43 -7.29
C THR A 125 6.25 -15.21 -6.84
N ARG A 126 6.82 -14.34 -5.99
CA ARG A 126 6.15 -13.09 -5.58
C ARG A 126 6.00 -12.09 -6.72
N ILE A 127 6.97 -12.02 -7.63
CA ILE A 127 6.87 -11.15 -8.81
C ILE A 127 5.84 -11.69 -9.79
N ASP A 128 5.81 -13.00 -10.02
CA ASP A 128 4.86 -13.66 -10.91
C ASP A 128 3.42 -13.48 -10.42
N ALA A 129 3.19 -13.65 -9.10
CA ALA A 129 1.90 -13.33 -8.49
C ALA A 129 1.49 -11.87 -8.75
N ARG A 130 2.40 -10.90 -8.56
CA ARG A 130 2.11 -9.48 -8.83
C ARG A 130 1.87 -9.21 -10.31
N ALA A 131 2.59 -9.88 -11.21
CA ALA A 131 2.40 -9.73 -12.64
C ALA A 131 1.02 -10.25 -13.07
N ASN A 132 0.60 -11.41 -12.54
CA ASN A 132 -0.73 -11.97 -12.79
C ASN A 132 -1.85 -11.05 -12.29
N GLU A 133 -1.68 -10.39 -11.13
CA GLU A 133 -2.65 -9.40 -10.64
C GLU A 133 -2.76 -8.21 -11.60
N LEU A 134 -1.63 -7.64 -12.05
CA LEU A 134 -1.65 -6.53 -13.02
C LEU A 134 -2.28 -6.96 -14.36
N ILE A 135 -2.02 -8.18 -14.83
CA ILE A 135 -2.64 -8.73 -16.04
C ILE A 135 -4.16 -8.85 -15.86
N ARG A 136 -4.63 -9.26 -14.67
CA ARG A 136 -6.06 -9.33 -14.37
C ARG A 136 -6.69 -7.94 -14.42
N GLU A 137 -6.08 -6.96 -13.76
CA GLU A 137 -6.52 -5.56 -13.80
C GLU A 137 -6.57 -5.01 -15.23
N MET A 138 -5.55 -5.29 -16.07
CA MET A 138 -5.57 -4.89 -17.48
C MET A 138 -6.76 -5.47 -18.23
N ARG A 139 -7.08 -6.75 -18.03
CA ARG A 139 -8.22 -7.41 -18.70
C ARG A 139 -9.55 -6.77 -18.30
N GLU A 140 -9.73 -6.47 -17.02
CA GLU A 140 -10.94 -5.83 -16.51
C GLU A 140 -11.12 -4.42 -17.12
N LEU A 141 -10.03 -3.66 -17.24
CA LEU A 141 -10.05 -2.34 -17.89
C LEU A 141 -10.40 -2.44 -19.38
N SER A 142 -9.80 -3.38 -20.12
CA SER A 142 -10.12 -3.60 -21.54
C SER A 142 -11.56 -4.06 -21.78
N THR A 143 -12.17 -4.82 -20.85
CA THR A 143 -13.59 -5.21 -20.97
C THR A 143 -14.57 -4.06 -20.77
N ASN A 144 -14.17 -3.01 -20.04
CA ASN A 144 -15.03 -1.85 -19.84
C ASN A 144 -15.03 -0.90 -21.05
N GLU A 145 -13.96 -0.89 -21.86
CA GLU A 145 -13.91 -0.14 -23.12
C GLU A 145 -14.81 -0.76 -24.21
N THR A 146 -15.09 -2.08 -24.14
CA THR A 146 -15.97 -2.76 -25.10
C THR A 146 -17.47 -2.49 -24.92
N ASN A 147 -17.89 -1.67 -23.95
CA ASN A 147 -19.30 -1.28 -23.79
C ASN A 147 -19.70 -0.02 -24.58
N GLU A 148 -18.75 0.69 -25.21
CA GLU A 148 -19.08 1.80 -26.12
C GLU A 148 -18.97 1.41 -27.60
N ASP A 149 -18.30 0.31 -27.93
CA ASP A 149 -18.23 -0.20 -29.30
C ASP A 149 -19.10 -1.45 -29.41
N ASN A 150 -20.40 -1.22 -29.63
CA ASN A 150 -21.36 -2.26 -29.99
C ASN A 150 -20.99 -2.83 -31.37
N GLY A 151 -19.86 -3.51 -31.52
CA GLY A 151 -19.30 -3.92 -32.82
C GLY A 151 -20.28 -4.74 -33.69
N SER A 152 -20.11 -6.07 -33.74
CA SER A 152 -21.00 -6.91 -34.56
C SER A 152 -22.46 -6.89 -34.10
N LEU A 153 -22.70 -6.65 -32.80
CA LEU A 153 -24.04 -6.65 -32.21
C LEU A 153 -24.78 -5.33 -32.43
N GLY A 154 -24.11 -4.18 -32.38
CA GLY A 154 -24.72 -2.89 -32.71
C GLY A 154 -25.03 -2.79 -34.19
N ALA A 155 -24.12 -3.25 -35.06
CA ALA A 155 -24.41 -3.39 -36.49
C ALA A 155 -25.65 -4.26 -36.75
N LEU A 156 -25.84 -5.34 -35.98
CA LEU A 156 -27.03 -6.18 -36.09
C LEU A 156 -28.30 -5.46 -35.60
N VAL A 157 -28.21 -4.70 -34.51
CA VAL A 157 -29.31 -3.88 -33.98
C VAL A 157 -29.72 -2.81 -34.99
N ASP A 158 -28.76 -2.14 -35.62
CA ASP A 158 -29.02 -1.10 -36.63
C ASP A 158 -29.71 -1.70 -37.87
N ILE A 159 -29.24 -2.86 -38.36
CA ILE A 159 -29.88 -3.60 -39.46
C ILE A 159 -31.33 -3.98 -39.08
N LEU A 160 -31.56 -4.46 -37.86
CA LEU A 160 -32.90 -4.83 -37.38
C LEU A 160 -33.82 -3.60 -37.27
N VAL A 161 -33.29 -2.45 -36.86
CA VAL A 161 -34.02 -1.18 -36.82
C VAL A 161 -34.38 -0.71 -38.24
N GLU A 162 -33.46 -0.79 -39.20
CA GLU A 162 -33.75 -0.47 -40.62
C GLU A 162 -34.83 -1.36 -41.22
N VAL A 163 -34.75 -2.68 -40.98
CA VAL A 163 -35.75 -3.64 -41.46
C VAL A 163 -37.12 -3.38 -40.84
N ARG A 164 -37.16 -3.02 -39.55
CA ARG A 164 -38.40 -2.64 -38.87
C ARG A 164 -39.01 -1.36 -39.45
N ASN A 165 -38.20 -0.34 -39.71
CA ASN A 165 -38.67 0.92 -40.28
C ASN A 165 -39.19 0.76 -41.72
N LYS A 166 -38.54 -0.08 -42.55
CA LYS A 166 -39.05 -0.43 -43.88
C LYS A 166 -40.40 -1.14 -43.83
N ARG A 167 -40.63 -2.00 -42.83
CA ARG A 167 -41.92 -2.70 -42.64
C ARG A 167 -43.03 -1.81 -42.10
N LEU A 168 -42.71 -0.77 -41.34
CA LEU A 168 -43.68 0.18 -40.78
C LEU A 168 -43.97 1.37 -41.70
N GLY A 169 -43.11 1.63 -42.69
CA GLY A 169 -43.28 2.67 -43.71
C GLY A 169 -43.77 2.17 -45.07
N SER A 170 -44.31 0.94 -45.14
CA SER A 170 -44.96 0.35 -46.34
C SER A 170 -46.45 0.13 -46.08
#